data_AF-A0A7R9WK58-F1
#
_entry.id   AF-A0A7R9WK58-F1
#
_cell.length_a   1.000
_cell.length_b   1.000
_cell.length_c   1.000
_cell.angle_alpha   90.00
_cell.angle_beta   90.00
_cell.angle_gamma   90.00
#
_symmetry.space_group_name_H-M   'P 1'
#
loop_
_entity.id
_entity.type
_entity.pdbx_description
1 polymer ?
#
loop_
_entity_poly.entity_id
_entity_poly.type
_entity_poly.pdbx_seq_one_letter_code
_entity_poly.pdbx_strand_id
1 'polypeptide(L)'
;EPIIRGMAYEPSKNIDASFVEDVSLFTGAMAIKNVQRGRDNGLPSYNDAREWFNLTRAMSFGEVAGKDEAVEKALRGLYGEAGVDKIDAYVGALMEIPTSPTMVMGPLITASIKEQFTRLRNGDRLWYKSRYSEEE
;
A
#
# COMPACT_ATOMS: atom_id res chain seq x y z
N GLU A 1 -11.26 -11.37 27.76
CA GLU A 1 -12.37 -10.62 27.12
C GLU A 1 -12.83 -11.26 25.80
N PRO A 2 -14.03 -10.94 25.29
CA PRO A 2 -14.50 -11.34 23.95
C PRO A 2 -13.73 -10.68 22.79
N ILE A 3 -13.38 -9.39 22.91
CA ILE A 3 -12.72 -8.63 21.83
C ILE A 3 -11.33 -9.19 21.50
N ILE A 4 -10.50 -9.42 22.53
CA ILE A 4 -9.16 -9.98 22.36
C ILE A 4 -9.21 -11.38 21.74
N ARG A 5 -10.22 -12.18 22.10
CA ARG A 5 -10.45 -13.49 21.46
C ARG A 5 -10.79 -13.35 19.98
N GLY A 6 -11.68 -12.42 19.62
CA GLY A 6 -11.96 -12.11 18.22
C GLY A 6 -10.69 -11.71 17.45
N MET A 7 -9.90 -10.77 17.99
CA MET A 7 -8.67 -10.31 17.34
C MET A 7 -7.62 -11.41 17.14
N ALA A 8 -7.59 -12.43 18.02
CA ALA A 8 -6.61 -13.51 17.94
C ALA A 8 -7.03 -14.65 16.99
N TYR A 9 -8.34 -14.85 16.77
CA TYR A 9 -8.87 -15.99 16.01
C TYR A 9 -9.43 -15.61 14.65
N GLU A 10 -10.03 -14.43 14.50
CA GLU A 10 -10.65 -14.01 13.25
C GLU A 10 -9.59 -13.57 12.23
N PRO A 11 -9.62 -14.09 10.99
CA PRO A 11 -8.66 -13.71 9.96
C PRO A 11 -8.90 -12.28 9.48
N SER A 12 -7.82 -11.57 9.17
CA SER A 12 -7.90 -10.27 8.51
C SER A 12 -8.31 -10.42 7.05
N LYS A 13 -9.03 -9.44 6.50
CA LYS A 13 -9.20 -9.30 5.05
C LYS A 13 -7.82 -9.14 4.38
N ASN A 14 -7.66 -9.71 3.19
CA ASN A 14 -6.49 -9.48 2.34
C ASN A 14 -6.30 -7.99 2.03
N ILE A 15 -5.02 -7.60 1.93
CA ILE A 15 -4.62 -6.27 1.49
C ILE A 15 -4.64 -6.28 -0.04
N ASP A 16 -5.71 -5.71 -0.58
CA ASP A 16 -5.96 -5.55 -2.00
C ASP A 16 -6.69 -4.21 -2.21
N ALA A 17 -6.99 -3.86 -3.46
CA ALA A 17 -7.67 -2.61 -3.77
C ALA A 17 -9.20 -2.63 -3.53
N SER A 18 -9.75 -3.67 -2.91
CA SER A 18 -11.14 -3.74 -2.49
C SER A 18 -11.32 -3.36 -1.03
N PHE A 19 -12.40 -2.64 -0.74
CA PHE A 19 -12.77 -2.21 0.61
C PHE A 19 -14.12 -2.80 0.98
N VAL A 20 -14.28 -3.17 2.26
CA VAL A 20 -15.58 -3.58 2.78
C VAL A 20 -16.54 -2.39 2.80
N GLU A 21 -17.82 -2.67 2.53
CA GLU A 21 -18.85 -1.65 2.42
C GLU A 21 -18.98 -0.82 3.71
N ASP A 22 -18.87 -1.46 4.87
CA ASP A 22 -18.95 -0.81 6.19
C ASP A 22 -17.96 0.36 6.34
N VAL A 23 -16.73 0.18 5.86
CA VAL A 23 -15.71 1.24 5.90
C VAL A 23 -16.12 2.38 4.99
N SER A 24 -16.68 2.09 3.81
CA SER A 24 -17.15 3.12 2.88
C SER A 24 -18.34 3.89 3.45
N LEU A 25 -19.33 3.20 4.03
CA LEU A 25 -20.54 3.79 4.60
C LEU A 25 -20.23 4.67 5.80
N PHE A 26 -19.47 4.14 6.78
CA PHE A 26 -19.23 4.86 8.03
C PHE A 26 -18.27 6.05 7.86
N THR A 27 -17.28 5.93 6.99
CA THR A 27 -16.28 6.99 6.81
C THR A 27 -16.61 7.99 5.71
N GLY A 28 -17.67 7.76 4.94
CA GLY A 28 -17.99 8.54 3.75
C GLY A 28 -16.91 8.36 2.66
N ALA A 29 -16.74 7.12 2.19
CA ALA A 29 -15.84 6.69 1.13
C ALA A 29 -14.33 6.89 1.41
N MET A 30 -13.79 6.18 2.41
CA MET A 30 -12.35 6.21 2.77
C MET A 30 -11.40 6.09 1.58
N ALA A 31 -11.66 5.17 0.64
CA ALA A 31 -10.80 4.95 -0.51
C ALA A 31 -10.66 6.23 -1.37
N ILE A 32 -11.78 6.92 -1.61
CA ILE A 32 -11.81 8.18 -2.36
C ILE A 32 -11.04 9.26 -1.60
N LYS A 33 -11.26 9.37 -0.28
CA LYS A 33 -10.54 10.33 0.57
C LYS A 33 -9.03 10.11 0.57
N ASN A 34 -8.57 8.86 0.53
CA ASN A 34 -7.14 8.55 0.49
C ASN A 34 -6.52 8.91 -0.86
N VAL A 35 -7.23 8.68 -1.98
CA VAL A 35 -6.79 9.15 -3.30
C VAL A 35 -6.67 10.68 -3.31
N GLN A 36 -7.70 11.39 -2.86
CA GLN A 36 -7.67 12.86 -2.83
C GLN A 36 -6.60 13.39 -1.88
N ARG A 37 -6.47 12.82 -0.69
CA ARG A 37 -5.41 13.18 0.25
C ARG A 37 -4.02 12.96 -0.33
N GLY A 38 -3.84 11.92 -1.13
CA GLY A 38 -2.59 11.71 -1.87
C GLY A 38 -2.29 12.87 -2.83
N ARG A 39 -3.29 13.28 -3.61
CA ARG A 39 -3.18 14.42 -4.55
C ARG A 39 -2.94 15.74 -3.83
N ASP A 40 -3.67 16.01 -2.74
CA ASP A 40 -3.53 17.23 -1.93
C ASP A 40 -2.13 17.36 -1.31
N ASN A 41 -1.53 16.25 -0.89
CA ASN A 41 -0.17 16.23 -0.34
C ASN A 41 0.92 16.15 -1.43
N GLY A 42 0.54 16.18 -2.71
CA GLY A 42 1.49 16.10 -3.81
C GLY A 42 2.25 14.78 -3.85
N LEU A 43 1.60 13.66 -3.48
CA LEU A 43 2.22 12.34 -3.67
C LEU A 43 2.59 12.16 -5.15
N PRO A 44 3.77 11.58 -5.43
CA PRO A 44 4.17 11.28 -6.80
C PRO A 44 3.22 10.28 -7.47
N SER A 45 3.33 10.16 -8.79
CA SER A 45 2.64 9.08 -9.50
C SER A 45 3.14 7.71 -9.03
N TYR A 46 2.36 6.67 -9.31
CA TYR A 46 2.73 5.29 -8.99
C TYR A 46 4.09 4.90 -9.57
N ASN A 47 4.35 5.20 -10.85
CA ASN A 47 5.63 4.83 -11.47
C ASN A 47 6.80 5.68 -10.94
N ASP A 48 6.59 6.96 -10.63
CA ASP A 48 7.64 7.79 -10.03
C ASP A 48 7.95 7.36 -8.60
N ALA A 49 6.92 6.95 -7.84
CA ALA A 49 7.09 6.36 -6.51
C ALA A 49 7.90 5.05 -6.59
N ARG A 50 7.59 4.19 -7.57
CA ARG A 50 8.35 2.96 -7.81
C ARG A 50 9.81 3.25 -8.12
N GLU A 51 10.07 4.18 -9.02
CA GLU A 51 11.43 4.59 -9.38
C GLU A 51 12.21 5.14 -8.18
N TRP A 52 11.56 5.93 -7.31
CA TRP A 52 12.17 6.46 -6.08
C TRP A 52 12.68 5.34 -5.15
N PHE A 53 11.94 4.22 -5.08
CA PHE A 53 12.35 3.02 -4.33
C PHE A 53 13.21 2.04 -5.14
N ASN A 54 13.73 2.43 -6.31
CA ASN A 54 14.48 1.57 -7.24
C ASN A 54 13.69 0.33 -7.73
N LEU A 55 12.37 0.45 -7.85
CA LEU A 55 11.50 -0.57 -8.43
C LEU A 55 11.26 -0.29 -9.91
N THR A 56 11.11 -1.33 -10.72
CA THR A 56 10.85 -1.21 -12.16
C THR A 56 9.50 -0.52 -12.41
N ARG A 57 9.46 0.49 -13.28
CA ARG A 57 8.19 1.13 -13.70
C ARG A 57 7.27 0.09 -14.38
N ALA A 58 5.96 0.20 -14.17
CA ALA A 58 4.97 -0.59 -14.88
C ALA A 58 4.76 -0.02 -16.29
N MET A 59 4.75 -0.89 -17.29
CA MET A 59 4.68 -0.51 -18.71
C MET A 59 3.25 -0.55 -19.27
N SER A 60 2.32 -1.21 -18.57
CA SER A 60 0.94 -1.35 -19.03
C SER A 60 -0.05 -1.46 -17.86
N PHE A 61 -1.32 -1.17 -18.13
CA PHE A 61 -2.38 -1.40 -17.14
C PHE A 61 -2.52 -2.88 -16.75
N GLY A 62 -2.22 -3.81 -17.66
CA GLY A 62 -2.25 -5.25 -17.39
C GLY A 62 -1.18 -5.70 -16.39
N GLU A 63 -0.01 -5.05 -16.40
CA GLU A 63 1.03 -5.28 -15.38
C GLU A 63 0.60 -4.80 -14.00
N VAL A 64 -0.09 -3.65 -13.92
CA VAL A 64 -0.62 -3.14 -12.65
C VAL A 64 -1.79 -3.99 -12.16
N ALA A 65 -2.65 -4.46 -13.07
CA ALA A 65 -3.84 -5.25 -12.74
C ALA A 65 -3.52 -6.71 -12.38
N GLY A 66 -2.26 -7.16 -12.45
CA GLY A 66 -1.92 -8.55 -12.15
C GLY A 66 -2.61 -9.56 -13.08
N LYS A 67 -2.95 -9.16 -14.31
CA LYS A 67 -3.75 -9.92 -15.29
C LYS A 67 -5.23 -10.11 -14.93
N ASP A 68 -5.78 -9.33 -14.00
CA ASP A 68 -7.23 -9.24 -13.80
C ASP A 68 -7.86 -8.31 -14.86
N GLU A 69 -8.65 -8.90 -15.77
CA GLU A 69 -9.29 -8.17 -16.88
C GLU A 69 -10.27 -7.08 -16.41
N ALA A 70 -10.96 -7.30 -15.28
CA ALA A 70 -11.92 -6.34 -14.75
C ALA A 70 -11.20 -5.12 -14.16
N VAL A 71 -10.11 -5.37 -13.42
CA VAL A 71 -9.25 -4.31 -12.88
C VAL A 71 -8.56 -3.55 -14.01
N GLU A 72 -8.03 -4.25 -15.02
CA GLU A 72 -7.40 -3.60 -16.17
C GLU A 72 -8.38 -2.69 -16.91
N LYS A 73 -9.61 -3.16 -17.14
CA LYS A 73 -10.67 -2.36 -17.77
C LYS A 73 -11.03 -1.13 -16.93
N ALA A 74 -11.12 -1.27 -15.60
CA ALA A 74 -11.38 -0.15 -14.70
C ALA A 74 -10.23 0.88 -14.74
N LEU A 75 -8.98 0.43 -14.68
CA LEU A 75 -7.81 1.31 -14.79
C LEU A 75 -7.76 2.04 -16.13
N ARG A 76 -8.05 1.35 -17.23
CA ARG A 76 -8.17 1.96 -18.56
C ARG A 76 -9.29 3.00 -18.62
N GLY A 77 -10.43 2.75 -17.96
CA GLY A 77 -11.52 3.73 -17.88
C GLY A 77 -11.15 4.98 -17.07
N LEU A 78 -10.32 4.84 -16.04
CA LEU A 78 -9.94 5.94 -15.14
C LEU A 78 -8.73 6.75 -15.64
N TYR A 79 -7.75 6.09 -16.24
CA TYR A 79 -6.45 6.69 -16.61
C TYR A 79 -6.10 6.57 -18.09
N GLY A 80 -6.97 5.99 -18.93
CA GLY A 80 -6.63 5.53 -20.28
C GLY A 80 -5.99 6.58 -21.20
N GLU A 81 -6.49 7.81 -21.20
CA GLU A 81 -5.91 8.91 -21.99
C GLU A 81 -4.60 9.43 -21.39
N ALA A 82 -4.47 9.35 -20.07
CA ALA A 82 -3.35 9.87 -19.30
C ALA A 82 -2.16 8.87 -19.25
N GLY A 83 -2.43 7.58 -19.48
CA GLY A 83 -1.46 6.50 -19.48
C GLY A 83 -1.14 5.93 -18.10
N VAL A 84 -0.33 4.85 -18.08
CA VAL A 84 0.06 4.13 -16.85
C VAL A 84 0.85 5.01 -15.87
N ASP A 85 1.61 5.98 -16.38
CA ASP A 85 2.41 6.91 -15.57
C ASP A 85 1.58 7.93 -14.77
N LYS A 86 0.26 7.97 -14.96
CA LYS A 86 -0.65 8.89 -14.24
C LYS A 86 -1.48 8.22 -13.16
N ILE A 87 -1.27 6.93 -12.92
CA ILE A 87 -1.90 6.21 -11.81
C ILE A 87 -1.46 6.83 -10.49
N ASP A 88 -2.42 7.13 -9.60
CA ASP A 88 -2.13 7.59 -8.24
C ASP A 88 -1.31 6.52 -7.48
N ALA A 89 -0.25 6.93 -6.78
CA ALA A 89 0.60 5.98 -6.05
C ALA A 89 -0.18 5.09 -5.07
N TYR A 90 -1.18 5.65 -4.38
CA TYR A 90 -2.05 4.89 -3.47
C TYR A 90 -2.81 3.76 -4.19
N VAL A 91 -3.33 4.02 -5.39
CA VAL A 91 -4.09 3.04 -6.16
C VAL A 91 -3.16 1.95 -6.68
N GLY A 92 -2.06 2.33 -7.34
CA GLY A 92 -1.12 1.36 -7.90
C GLY A 92 -0.47 0.48 -6.82
N ALA A 93 -0.11 1.07 -5.67
CA ALA A 93 0.49 0.34 -4.57
C ALA A 93 -0.41 -0.76 -3.97
N LEU A 94 -1.74 -0.54 -3.92
CA LEU A 94 -2.71 -1.54 -3.45
C LEU A 94 -2.98 -2.66 -4.46
N MET A 95 -2.64 -2.45 -5.74
CA MET A 95 -2.80 -3.45 -6.80
C MET A 95 -1.59 -4.39 -6.92
N GLU A 96 -0.47 -4.04 -6.28
CA GLU A 96 0.73 -4.85 -6.34
C GLU A 96 0.58 -6.19 -5.59
N ILE A 97 1.02 -7.26 -6.25
CA ILE A 97 1.02 -8.60 -5.68
C ILE A 97 2.26 -8.77 -4.78
N PRO A 98 2.13 -9.37 -3.58
CA PRO A 98 3.27 -9.69 -2.73
C PRO A 98 4.29 -10.60 -3.43
N THR A 99 5.58 -10.38 -3.18
CA THR A 99 6.67 -11.11 -3.86
C THR A 99 6.97 -12.48 -3.25
N SER A 100 6.49 -12.76 -2.04
CA SER A 100 6.62 -14.05 -1.38
C SER A 100 5.35 -14.40 -0.59
N PRO A 101 5.11 -15.69 -0.29
CA PRO A 101 3.97 -16.13 0.53
C PRO A 101 3.99 -15.58 1.97
N THR A 102 5.14 -15.10 2.43
CA THR A 102 5.31 -14.50 3.76
C THR A 102 5.05 -13.00 3.79
N MET A 103 4.93 -12.37 2.62
CA MET A 103 4.57 -10.97 2.50
C MET A 103 3.07 -10.82 2.25
N VAL A 104 2.48 -9.83 2.89
CA VAL A 104 1.04 -9.50 2.74
C VAL A 104 0.82 -8.24 1.91
N MET A 105 1.90 -7.54 1.52
CA MET A 105 1.87 -6.28 0.78
C MET A 105 2.77 -6.36 -0.46
N GLY A 106 2.44 -5.54 -1.46
CA GLY A 106 3.28 -5.38 -2.65
C GLY A 106 4.65 -4.72 -2.37
N PRO A 107 5.59 -4.81 -3.33
CA PRO A 107 6.92 -4.20 -3.26
C PRO A 107 6.97 -2.74 -2.81
N LEU A 108 6.12 -1.86 -3.35
CA LEU A 108 6.16 -0.42 -3.12
C LEU A 108 5.76 -0.07 -1.68
N ILE A 109 4.66 -0.65 -1.19
CA ILE A 109 4.23 -0.47 0.22
C ILE A 109 5.30 -1.04 1.16
N THR A 110 5.82 -2.23 0.84
CA THR A 110 6.85 -2.88 1.65
C THR A 110 8.12 -2.04 1.74
N ALA A 111 8.59 -1.48 0.61
CA ALA A 111 9.76 -0.62 0.58
C ALA A 111 9.55 0.66 1.40
N SER A 112 8.40 1.33 1.21
CA SER A 112 8.04 2.55 1.93
C SER A 112 7.96 2.35 3.45
N ILE A 113 7.24 1.32 3.89
CA ILE A 113 7.12 0.98 5.31
C ILE A 113 8.49 0.62 5.87
N LYS A 114 9.26 -0.24 5.19
CA LYS A 114 10.59 -0.66 5.65
C LYS A 114 11.52 0.52 5.83
N GLU A 115 11.56 1.45 4.88
CA GLU A 115 12.41 2.64 4.98
C GLU A 115 11.98 3.51 6.16
N GLN A 116 10.68 3.81 6.29
CA GLN A 116 10.16 4.65 7.36
C GLN A 116 10.44 4.05 8.75
N PHE A 117 10.17 2.75 8.94
CA PHE A 117 10.47 2.07 10.21
C PHE A 117 11.97 1.97 10.49
N THR A 118 12.80 1.79 9.46
CA THR A 118 14.26 1.77 9.63
C THR A 118 14.77 3.13 10.10
N ARG A 119 14.27 4.23 9.50
CA ARG A 119 14.63 5.60 9.91
C ARG A 119 14.15 5.91 11.32
N LEU A 120 12.92 5.52 11.67
CA LEU A 120 12.38 5.70 13.03
C LEU A 120 13.24 4.97 14.05
N ARG A 121 13.54 3.69 13.81
CA ARG A 121 14.38 2.88 14.70
C ARG A 121 15.77 3.47 14.87
N ASN A 122 16.45 3.77 13.75
CA ASN A 122 17.84 4.23 13.77
C ASN A 122 17.97 5.66 14.30
N GLY A 123 16.93 6.50 14.12
CA GLY A 123 16.89 7.87 14.59
C GLY A 123 16.43 8.02 16.04
N ASP A 124 15.90 6.95 16.65
CA ASP A 124 15.44 6.99 18.03
C ASP A 124 16.59 6.78 19.03
N ARG A 125 16.98 7.88 19.69
CA ARG A 125 17.99 7.88 20.77
C ARG A 125 17.59 7.02 21.99
N LEU A 126 16.30 6.75 22.15
CA LEU A 126 15.71 5.91 23.21
C LEU A 126 15.36 4.50 22.71
N TRP A 127 15.81 4.11 21.52
CA TRP A 127 15.58 2.77 21.00
C TRP A 127 16.05 1.71 22.00
N TYR A 128 15.14 0.80 22.36
CA TYR A 128 15.34 -0.09 23.51
C TYR A 128 16.62 -0.95 23.38
N LYS A 129 16.92 -1.49 22.19
CA LYS A 129 18.15 -2.28 21.96
C LYS A 129 19.44 -1.47 21.98
N SER A 130 19.35 -0.15 21.89
CA SER A 130 20.51 0.74 22.04
C SER A 130 20.77 1.12 23.49
N ARG A 131 19.83 0.79 24.40
CA ARG A 131 19.84 1.19 25.82
C ARG A 131 20.03 0.02 26.76
N TYR A 132 19.45 -1.13 26.44
CA TYR A 132 19.46 -2.33 27.26
C TYR A 132 20.27 -3.41 26.55
N SER A 133 21.12 -4.13 27.29
CA SER A 133 21.83 -5.31 26.77
C SER A 133 20.83 -6.47 26.61
N GLU A 134 21.20 -7.54 25.91
CA GLU A 134 20.32 -8.73 25.79
C GLU A 134 20.14 -9.50 27.12
N GLU A 135 20.91 -9.14 28.16
CA GLU A 135 20.87 -9.77 29.48
C GLU A 135 19.96 -9.03 30.48
N GLU A 136 19.46 -7.85 30.13
CA GLU A 136 18.45 -7.07 30.88
C GLU A 136 17.05 -7.20 30.26
#